data_AF-A0A7J3AYC8-F1
#
_entry.id   AF-A0A7J3AYC8-F1
#
_cell.length_a   1.000
_cell.length_b   1.000
_cell.length_c   1.000
_cell.angle_alpha   90.00
_cell.angle_beta   90.00
_cell.angle_gamma   90.00
#
_symmetry.space_group_name_H-M   'P 1'
#
loop_
_entity.id
_entity.type
_entity.pdbx_description
1 polymer ?
#
loop_
_entity_poly.entity_id
_entity_poly.type
_entity_poly.pdbx_seq_one_letter_code
_entity_poly.pdbx_strand_id
1 'polypeptide(L)'
;MYTLTAAFALGFLYGRGAKPKMIPVPPKVIYLPPSRINDIATKTSFPLDEFYKTGLDPQSLDFVLEKAEILYRVFQRRENCILMLQNAARALNEGRISPSTYRAITRRYTAELIALERDMERVAEDLRRAINQARWKGRVQSGSNELQ
;
A
#
# COMPACT_ATOMS: atom_id res chain seq x y z
N MET A 1 22.62 2.31 -17.20
CA MET A 1 22.19 1.74 -15.89
C MET A 1 23.41 1.55 -14.96
N TYR A 2 24.06 2.62 -14.52
CA TYR A 2 25.22 2.54 -13.60
C TYR A 2 25.28 3.66 -12.56
N THR A 3 24.35 4.62 -12.62
CA THR A 3 24.35 5.80 -11.72
C THR A 3 23.85 5.47 -10.32
N LEU A 4 22.94 4.50 -10.19
CA LEU A 4 22.31 4.15 -8.92
C LEU A 4 23.25 3.33 -8.02
N THR A 5 24.03 2.43 -8.61
CA THR A 5 25.08 1.67 -7.92
C THR A 5 26.25 2.56 -7.49
N ALA A 6 26.63 3.55 -8.31
CA ALA A 6 27.65 4.53 -7.94
C ALA A 6 27.20 5.43 -6.77
N ALA A 7 25.94 5.89 -6.76
CA ALA A 7 25.38 6.67 -5.66
C ALA A 7 25.34 5.87 -4.34
N PHE A 8 25.00 4.58 -4.41
CA PHE A 8 24.98 3.69 -3.24
C PHE A 8 26.39 3.43 -2.70
N ALA A 9 27.37 3.20 -3.59
CA ALA A 9 28.77 3.01 -3.20
C ALA A 9 29.38 4.26 -2.56
N LEU A 10 29.06 5.45 -3.09
CA LEU A 10 29.47 6.73 -2.50
C LEU A 10 28.84 6.97 -1.13
N GLY A 11 27.54 6.69 -0.98
CA GLY A 11 26.86 6.78 0.32
C GLY A 11 27.47 5.85 1.36
N PHE A 12 27.86 4.63 0.96
CA PHE A 12 28.52 3.67 1.83
C PHE A 12 29.94 4.09 2.22
N LEU A 13 30.73 4.64 1.29
CA LEU A 13 32.09 5.11 1.55
C LEU A 13 32.11 6.32 2.50
N TYR A 14 31.21 7.29 2.30
CA TYR A 14 31.14 8.48 3.14
C TYR A 14 30.43 8.25 4.47
N GLY A 15 29.52 7.28 4.56
CA GLY A 15 28.77 6.98 5.79
C GLY A 15 29.60 6.32 6.89
N ARG A 16 30.77 5.76 6.57
CA ARG A 16 31.56 4.93 7.49
C ARG A 16 32.34 5.71 8.58
N GLY A 17 32.40 7.04 8.48
CA GLY A 17 33.12 7.91 9.43
C GLY A 17 32.22 8.82 10.29
N ALA A 18 30.92 8.85 10.05
CA ALA A 18 30.00 9.71 10.78
C ALA A 18 29.69 9.10 12.16
N LYS A 19 30.43 9.52 13.20
CA LYS A 19 30.04 9.22 14.58
C LYS A 19 28.66 9.83 14.83
N PRO A 20 27.64 9.05 15.21
CA PRO A 20 26.30 9.57 15.44
C PRO A 20 26.37 10.57 16.59
N LYS A 21 26.14 11.86 16.30
CA LYS A 21 25.91 12.87 17.33
C LYS A 21 24.54 12.58 17.93
N MET A 22 24.51 11.98 19.11
CA MET A 22 23.31 11.93 19.94
C MET A 22 22.99 13.36 20.38
N ILE A 23 22.01 13.97 19.72
CA ILE A 23 21.37 15.18 20.21
C ILE A 23 20.19 14.69 21.05
N PRO A 24 20.21 14.85 22.39
CA PRO A 24 19.06 14.54 23.22
C PRO A 24 17.96 15.54 22.88
N VAL A 25 17.05 15.14 21.99
CA VAL A 25 15.82 15.88 21.74
C VAL A 25 14.84 15.46 22.84
N PRO A 26 14.40 16.37 23.73
CA PRO A 26 13.40 16.03 24.73
C PRO A 26 12.13 15.54 23.99
N PRO A 27 11.55 14.40 24.40
CA PRO A 27 10.37 13.87 23.73
C PRO A 27 9.22 14.85 23.93
N LYS A 28 8.89 15.62 22.90
CA LYS A 28 7.69 16.44 22.86
C LYS A 28 6.53 15.48 22.60
N VAL A 29 5.99 14.89 23.66
CA VAL A 29 4.80 14.05 23.58
C VAL A 29 3.63 14.96 23.21
N ILE A 30 3.30 15.01 21.92
CA ILE A 30 2.11 15.70 21.44
C ILE A 30 0.92 14.82 21.80
N TYR A 31 0.19 15.20 22.84
CA TYR A 31 -1.04 14.53 23.23
C TYR A 31 -2.12 14.86 22.20
N LEU A 32 -2.41 13.91 21.31
CA LEU A 32 -3.55 14.01 20.40
C LEU A 32 -4.79 13.51 21.15
N PRO A 33 -5.75 14.38 21.49
CA PRO A 33 -6.96 13.96 22.20
C PRO A 33 -7.79 13.02 21.30
N PRO A 34 -8.35 11.93 21.85
CA PRO A 34 -9.06 10.90 21.08
C PRO A 34 -10.32 11.45 20.38
N SER A 35 -10.86 12.57 20.85
CA SER A 35 -11.99 13.28 20.23
C SER A 35 -11.71 13.80 18.82
N ARG A 36 -10.44 13.97 18.41
CA ARG A 36 -10.08 14.37 17.04
C ARG A 36 -9.82 13.22 16.07
N ILE A 37 -9.74 11.98 16.57
CA ILE A 37 -9.46 10.81 15.70
C ILE A 37 -10.69 10.53 14.82
N ASN A 38 -11.89 10.68 15.37
CA ASN A 38 -13.14 10.51 14.63
C ASN A 38 -13.39 11.65 13.62
N ASP A 39 -12.89 12.86 13.89
CA ASP A 39 -12.96 14.00 12.97
C ASP A 39 -12.01 13.84 11.77
N ILE A 40 -10.85 13.19 11.96
CA ILE A 40 -9.93 12.87 10.86
C ILE A 40 -10.52 11.75 9.99
N ALA A 41 -11.18 10.76 10.60
CA ALA A 41 -11.87 9.70 9.87
C ALA A 41 -13.08 10.21 9.05
N THR A 42 -13.73 11.30 9.48
CA THR A 42 -14.85 11.92 8.74
C THR A 42 -14.41 12.97 7.72
N LYS A 43 -13.18 13.52 7.81
CA LYS A 43 -12.64 14.52 6.87
C LYS A 43 -11.76 13.96 5.75
N THR A 44 -11.61 12.65 5.62
CA THR A 44 -11.14 12.04 4.37
C THR A 44 -12.30 11.85 3.37
N SER A 45 -13.13 12.88 3.18
CA SER A 45 -13.78 13.06 1.89
C SER A 45 -12.66 13.42 0.91
N PHE A 46 -12.04 12.42 0.29
CA PHE A 46 -11.09 12.63 -0.80
C PHE A 46 -11.73 13.64 -1.77
N PRO A 47 -11.11 14.80 -2.02
CA PRO A 47 -11.71 15.80 -2.87
C PRO A 47 -11.76 15.26 -4.30
N LEU A 48 -12.93 14.77 -4.71
CA LEU A 48 -13.22 14.34 -6.08
C LEU A 48 -12.84 15.44 -7.09
N ASP A 49 -12.91 16.71 -6.69
CA ASP A 49 -12.51 17.89 -7.45
C ASP A 49 -11.03 17.91 -7.88
N GLU A 50 -10.12 17.26 -7.14
CA GLU A 50 -8.72 17.11 -7.59
C GLU A 50 -8.56 16.00 -8.63
N PHE A 51 -9.43 14.99 -8.62
CA PHE A 51 -9.43 13.91 -9.62
C PHE A 51 -10.09 14.34 -10.93
N TYR A 52 -11.13 15.17 -10.91
CA TYR A 52 -11.69 15.73 -12.15
C TYR A 52 -10.70 16.60 -12.93
N LYS A 53 -9.70 17.19 -12.25
CA LYS A 53 -8.59 17.91 -12.90
C LYS A 53 -7.59 16.99 -13.62
N THR A 54 -7.62 15.68 -13.37
CA THR A 54 -6.68 14.72 -14.00
C THR A 54 -7.09 14.30 -15.41
N GLY A 55 -8.24 14.77 -15.92
CA GLY A 55 -8.69 14.51 -17.30
C GLY A 55 -9.16 13.07 -17.54
N LEU A 56 -9.44 12.30 -16.47
CA LEU A 56 -10.07 11.00 -16.56
C LEU A 56 -11.58 11.15 -16.75
N ASP A 57 -12.15 10.32 -17.63
CA ASP A 57 -13.59 10.23 -17.81
C ASP A 57 -14.26 9.71 -16.51
N PRO A 58 -15.47 10.18 -16.16
CA PRO A 58 -16.21 9.74 -14.97
C PRO A 58 -16.33 8.21 -14.83
N GLN A 59 -16.54 7.48 -15.92
CA GLN A 59 -16.68 6.01 -15.87
C GLN A 59 -15.35 5.34 -15.49
N SER A 60 -14.24 5.87 -16.01
CA SER A 60 -12.90 5.41 -15.68
C SER A 60 -12.53 5.73 -14.22
N LEU A 61 -13.03 6.84 -13.67
CA LEU A 61 -12.83 7.22 -12.28
C LEU A 61 -13.59 6.29 -11.33
N ASP A 62 -14.86 6.00 -11.61
CA ASP A 62 -15.68 5.08 -10.80
C ASP A 62 -15.06 3.69 -10.74
N PHE A 63 -14.54 3.20 -11.86
CA PHE A 63 -13.83 1.92 -11.92
C PHE A 63 -12.56 1.91 -11.06
N VAL A 64 -11.78 3.00 -11.08
CA VAL A 64 -10.58 3.12 -10.25
C VAL A 64 -10.93 3.14 -8.76
N LEU A 65 -11.99 3.86 -8.39
CA LEU A 65 -12.47 3.92 -7.01
C LEU A 65 -12.96 2.55 -6.52
N GLU A 66 -13.75 1.84 -7.32
CA GLU A 66 -14.20 0.47 -7.01
C GLU A 66 -13.01 -0.46 -6.77
N LYS A 67 -12.02 -0.45 -7.68
CA LYS A 67 -10.82 -1.30 -7.55
C LYS A 67 -9.95 -0.89 -6.37
N ALA A 68 -9.89 0.40 -6.03
CA ALA A 68 -9.19 0.90 -4.85
C ALA A 68 -9.84 0.39 -3.55
N GLU A 69 -11.17 0.35 -3.49
CA GLU A 69 -11.89 -0.21 -2.33
C GLU A 69 -11.61 -1.71 -2.18
N ILE A 70 -11.61 -2.46 -3.29
CA ILE A 70 -11.26 -3.89 -3.29
C ILE A 70 -9.82 -4.08 -2.78
N LEU A 71 -8.87 -3.29 -3.30
CA LEU A 71 -7.47 -3.31 -2.84
C LEU A 71 -7.37 -3.03 -1.34
N TYR A 72 -8.08 -2.03 -0.84
CA TYR A 72 -8.10 -1.69 0.58
C TYR A 72 -8.57 -2.87 1.44
N ARG A 73 -9.65 -3.54 1.05
CA ARG A 73 -10.16 -4.74 1.77
C ARG A 73 -9.14 -5.89 1.74
N VAL A 74 -8.46 -6.08 0.62
CA VAL A 74 -7.40 -7.10 0.50
C VAL A 74 -6.21 -6.77 1.40
N PHE A 75 -5.81 -5.51 1.50
CA PHE A 75 -4.77 -5.06 2.41
C PHE A 75 -5.13 -5.29 3.88
N GLN A 76 -6.36 -4.94 4.29
CA GLN A 76 -6.83 -5.20 5.66
C GLN A 76 -6.77 -6.70 6.01
N ARG A 77 -7.20 -7.57 5.08
CA ARG A 77 -7.09 -9.02 5.28
C ARG A 77 -5.65 -9.49 5.37
N ARG A 78 -4.76 -8.95 4.54
CA ARG A 78 -3.33 -9.27 4.57
C ARG A 78 -2.70 -8.91 5.91
N GLU A 79 -3.02 -7.73 6.43
CA GLU A 79 -2.53 -7.28 7.73
C GLU A 79 -3.03 -8.17 8.87
N ASN A 80 -4.32 -8.54 8.85
CA ASN A 80 -4.88 -9.50 9.81
C ASN A 80 -4.16 -10.85 9.78
N CYS A 81 -3.83 -11.37 8.60
CA CYS A 81 -3.06 -12.62 8.47
C CYS A 81 -1.68 -12.50 9.12
N ILE A 82 -0.98 -11.38 8.89
CA ILE A 82 0.34 -11.12 9.49
C ILE A 82 0.24 -11.05 11.02
N LEU A 83 -0.76 -10.33 11.54
CA LEU A 83 -0.99 -10.23 12.99
C LEU A 83 -1.27 -11.61 13.60
N MET A 84 -2.06 -12.45 12.94
CA MET A 84 -2.34 -13.81 13.40
C MET A 84 -1.08 -14.68 13.43
N LEU A 85 -0.21 -14.58 12.43
CA LEU A 85 1.07 -15.30 12.40
C LEU A 85 2.00 -14.84 13.53
N GLN A 86 2.10 -13.53 13.78
CA GLN A 86 2.90 -12.99 14.88
C GLN A 86 2.35 -13.43 16.25
N ASN A 87 1.03 -13.39 16.43
CA ASN A 87 0.37 -13.84 17.66
C ASN A 87 0.56 -15.34 17.88
N ALA A 88 0.53 -16.15 16.83
CA ALA A 88 0.79 -17.58 16.91
C ALA A 88 2.24 -17.86 17.34
N ALA A 89 3.21 -17.14 16.77
CA ALA A 89 4.62 -17.27 17.16
C ALA A 89 4.83 -16.88 18.64
N ARG A 90 4.23 -15.77 19.07
CA ARG A 90 4.25 -15.35 20.48
C ARG A 90 3.62 -16.39 21.40
N ALA A 91 2.44 -16.91 21.05
CA ALA A 91 1.73 -17.90 21.85
C ALA A 91 2.50 -19.23 21.96
N LEU A 92 3.24 -19.62 20.91
CA LEU A 92 4.11 -20.80 20.96
C LEU A 92 5.27 -20.58 21.93
N ASN A 93 5.94 -19.42 21.83
CA ASN A 93 7.08 -19.07 22.70
C ASN A 93 6.68 -18.99 24.18
N GLU A 94 5.46 -18.54 24.45
CA GLU A 94 4.89 -18.47 25.80
C GLU A 94 4.31 -19.81 26.27
N GLY A 95 4.37 -20.87 25.47
CA GLY A 95 3.84 -22.20 25.81
C GLY A 95 2.31 -22.28 25.87
N ARG A 96 1.60 -21.26 25.36
CA ARG A 96 0.12 -21.20 25.36
C ARG A 96 -0.52 -22.09 24.30
N ILE A 97 0.23 -22.46 23.27
CA ILE A 97 -0.23 -23.37 22.20
C ILE A 97 0.79 -24.47 21.94
N SER A 98 0.31 -25.61 21.46
CA SER A 98 1.18 -26.71 21.05
C SER A 98 1.87 -26.43 19.71
N PRO A 99 3.03 -27.07 19.42
CA PRO A 99 3.70 -26.95 18.12
C PRO A 99 2.84 -27.40 16.93
N SER A 100 1.94 -28.37 17.11
CA SER A 100 1.03 -28.81 16.05
C SER A 100 -0.03 -27.76 15.74
N THR A 101 -0.59 -27.13 16.78
CA THR A 101 -1.51 -26.00 16.66
C THR A 101 -0.84 -24.83 15.94
N TYR A 102 0.39 -24.48 16.32
CA TYR A 102 1.17 -23.45 15.64
C TYR A 102 1.30 -23.76 14.15
N ARG A 103 1.77 -24.96 13.78
CA ARG A 103 1.92 -25.37 12.36
C ARG A 103 0.61 -25.27 11.58
N ALA A 104 -0.51 -25.65 12.17
CA ALA A 104 -1.83 -25.53 11.53
C ALA A 104 -2.21 -24.07 11.27
N ILE A 105 -2.02 -23.20 12.26
CA ILE A 105 -2.27 -21.75 12.13
C ILE A 105 -1.35 -21.16 11.06
N THR A 106 -0.06 -21.44 11.14
CA THR A 106 0.94 -20.93 10.18
C THR A 106 0.56 -21.35 8.77
N ARG A 107 0.28 -22.64 8.53
CA ARG A 107 -0.08 -23.16 7.21
C ARG A 107 -1.34 -22.51 6.64
N ARG A 108 -2.36 -22.28 7.48
CA ARG A 108 -3.60 -21.63 7.06
C ARG A 108 -3.36 -20.21 6.61
N TYR A 109 -2.72 -19.39 7.44
CA TYR A 109 -2.55 -17.97 7.14
C TYR A 109 -1.47 -17.71 6.10
N THR A 110 -0.46 -18.58 5.93
CA THR A 110 0.47 -18.46 4.80
C THR A 110 -0.21 -18.80 3.48
N ALA A 111 -1.07 -19.82 3.43
CA ALA A 111 -1.86 -20.13 2.24
C ALA A 111 -2.82 -18.97 1.89
N GLU A 112 -3.44 -18.36 2.88
CA GLU A 112 -4.30 -17.19 2.70
C GLU A 112 -3.51 -15.98 2.19
N LEU A 113 -2.31 -15.72 2.71
CA LEU A 113 -1.43 -14.66 2.21
C LEU A 113 -1.08 -14.84 0.72
N ILE A 114 -0.74 -16.07 0.30
CA ILE A 114 -0.44 -16.37 -1.11
C ILE A 114 -1.66 -16.12 -1.99
N ALA A 115 -2.86 -16.47 -1.52
CA ALA A 115 -4.09 -16.22 -2.25
C ALA A 115 -4.35 -14.70 -2.39
N LEU A 116 -4.18 -13.94 -1.30
CA LEU A 116 -4.35 -12.49 -1.30
C LEU A 116 -3.34 -11.80 -2.22
N GLU A 117 -2.08 -12.24 -2.25
CA GLU A 117 -1.06 -11.70 -3.18
C GLU A 117 -1.48 -11.87 -4.64
N ARG A 118 -2.02 -13.04 -5.01
CA ARG A 118 -2.54 -13.28 -6.36
C ARG A 118 -3.74 -12.38 -6.68
N ASP A 119 -4.62 -12.16 -5.72
CA ASP A 119 -5.77 -11.28 -5.91
C ASP A 119 -5.35 -9.81 -6.05
N MET A 120 -4.35 -9.36 -5.28
CA MET A 120 -3.76 -8.02 -5.46
C MET A 120 -3.17 -7.85 -6.86
N GLU A 121 -2.44 -8.86 -7.35
CA GLU A 121 -1.82 -8.82 -8.67
C GLU A 121 -2.87 -8.77 -9.78
N ARG A 122 -3.96 -9.54 -9.65
CA ARG A 122 -5.11 -9.47 -10.58
C ARG A 122 -5.75 -8.09 -10.61
N VAL A 123 -6.00 -7.48 -9.44
CA VAL A 123 -6.60 -6.14 -9.37
C VAL A 123 -5.65 -5.09 -9.96
N ALA A 124 -4.34 -5.22 -9.75
CA ALA A 124 -3.35 -4.35 -10.36
C ALA A 124 -3.29 -4.50 -11.89
N GLU A 125 -3.39 -5.74 -12.40
CA GLU A 125 -3.45 -6.03 -13.83
C GLU A 125 -4.70 -5.41 -14.49
N ASP A 126 -5.87 -5.57 -13.85
CA ASP A 126 -7.13 -4.97 -14.29
C ASP A 126 -7.03 -3.44 -14.38
N LEU A 127 -6.47 -2.81 -13.35
CA LEU A 127 -6.26 -1.36 -13.31
C LEU A 127 -5.32 -0.90 -14.43
N ARG A 128 -4.21 -1.62 -14.65
CA ARG A 128 -3.27 -1.31 -15.75
C ARG A 128 -3.95 -1.42 -17.12
N ARG A 129 -4.78 -2.45 -17.34
CA ARG A 129 -5.54 -2.62 -18.59
C ARG A 129 -6.54 -1.49 -18.79
N ALA A 130 -7.30 -1.12 -17.76
CA ALA A 130 -8.26 -0.02 -17.82
C ALA A 130 -7.59 1.32 -18.14
N ILE A 131 -6.47 1.64 -17.48
CA ILE A 131 -5.69 2.86 -17.73
C ILE A 131 -5.15 2.89 -19.17
N ASN A 132 -4.62 1.75 -19.66
CA ASN A 132 -4.10 1.65 -21.02
C ASN A 132 -5.20 1.81 -22.09
N GLN A 133 -6.39 1.25 -21.85
CA GLN A 133 -7.54 1.41 -22.75
C GLN A 133 -8.05 2.85 -22.77
N ALA A 134 -8.14 3.50 -21.60
CA ALA A 134 -8.51 4.92 -21.50
C ALA A 134 -7.51 5.82 -22.24
N ARG A 135 -6.20 5.57 -22.07
CA ARG A 135 -5.13 6.29 -22.80
C ARG A 135 -5.16 6.08 -24.31
N TRP A 136 -5.57 4.89 -24.78
CA TRP A 136 -5.68 4.60 -26.21
C TRP A 136 -6.87 5.34 -26.83
N LYS A 137 -8.04 5.30 -26.18
CA LYS A 137 -9.24 6.04 -26.61
C LYS A 137 -8.99 7.56 -26.69
N GLY A 138 -8.34 8.13 -25.68
CA GLY A 138 -7.98 9.56 -25.69
C GLY A 138 -7.04 9.97 -26.83
N ARG A 139 -6.09 9.11 -27.21
CA ARG A 139 -5.19 9.38 -28.36
C ARG A 139 -5.91 9.31 -29.71
N VAL A 140 -6.85 8.37 -29.88
CA VAL A 140 -7.62 8.22 -31.12
C VAL A 140 -8.57 9.41 -31.31
N GLN A 141 -9.21 9.91 -30.24
CA GLN A 141 -10.07 11.10 -30.31
C GLN A 141 -9.29 12.39 -30.59
N SER A 142 -8.10 12.56 -30.02
CA SER A 142 -7.27 13.76 -30.27
C SER A 142 -6.76 13.83 -31.72
N GLY A 143 -6.40 12.69 -32.33
CA GLY A 143 -5.98 12.64 -33.74
C GLY A 143 -7.11 12.79 -34.75
N SER A 144 -8.37 12.64 -34.33
CA SER A 144 -9.55 12.83 -35.18
C SER A 144 -9.96 14.30 -35.30
N ASN A 145 -9.71 15.09 -34.24
CA ASN A 145 -10.01 16.52 -34.20
C ASN A 145 -8.96 17.40 -34.92
N GLU A 146 -7.79 16.86 -35.26
CA GLU A 146 -6.76 17.59 -36.04
C GLU A 146 -6.92 17.44 -37.56
N LEU A 147 -7.88 16.63 -38.02
CA LEU A 147 -8.14 16.34 -39.44
C LEU A 147 -9.44 16.97 -39.98
N GLN A 148 -10.10 17.82 -39.19
CA GLN A 148 -11.25 18.66 -39.61
C GLN A 148 -10.84 20.13 -39.61
#